data_AF-A0A5D2Y628-F1
#
_entry.id   AF-A0A5D2Y628-F1
#
_cell.length_a   1.000
_cell.length_b   1.000
_cell.length_c   1.000
_cell.angle_alpha   90.00
_cell.angle_beta   90.00
_cell.angle_gamma   90.00
#
_symmetry.space_group_name_H-M   'P 1'
#
loop_
_entity.id
_entity.type
_entity.pdbx_description
1 polymer ?
#
loop_
_entity_poly.entity_id
_entity_poly.type
_entity_poly.pdbx_seq_one_letter_code
_entity_poly.pdbx_strand_id
1 'polypeptide(L)'
;MPIGFEVAFPSLLETARSLSIEVPYDSPIFQNIYEQRDLKLTRIPKEIMHNVATTLLHSLEGMLDLDWEKLLKLQCQDGSFLFSPSSTAYAVMQTKNENCLNYLTKIVQRFNGGVPNVYPVDLFEHIWAIDRLQRLGISRYFNPEIKQCLDYTYRHWTQEGICWARNTRVQDIDDTAMGFRLLRLHGYEVSADVFRHFEKGGEFFCFVGQSNQAVTGIFNLYRASQLRFPGDQILEDANRFSSDFLREKQATNQLLDKWIISKHLPGEVGFALKFPWLASLPRVETRFYIEQYGGEDEVWIGKTLYRMPYVNNNAYLELAKLDFNNCQALHQMEWNGMQRWYSEMGLGDFGMSRRSLLLSYFMAAASIFEPERSQERLAWAKTAFLVETIASSFHNGIPKPSDYELRKRFVQVFTSLGYAPFSHFNGRYNYNCLH
;
A
#
# COMPACT_ATOMS: atom_id res chain seq x y z
N MET A 1 -20.40 3.78 9.07
CA MET A 1 -20.90 5.02 9.70
C MET A 1 -19.85 6.10 9.49
N PRO A 2 -20.21 7.30 9.01
CA PRO A 2 -19.25 8.39 8.83
C PRO A 2 -18.57 8.82 10.14
N ILE A 3 -17.37 9.39 10.03
CA ILE A 3 -16.60 9.89 11.18
C ILE A 3 -17.40 10.96 11.92
N GLY A 4 -17.54 10.77 13.23
CA GLY A 4 -18.20 11.75 14.10
C GLY A 4 -19.71 11.85 13.94
N PHE A 5 -20.36 10.99 13.13
CA PHE A 5 -21.80 11.06 12.86
C PHE A 5 -22.66 11.11 14.13
N GLU A 6 -22.36 10.23 15.10
CA GLU A 6 -23.06 10.14 16.39
C GLU A 6 -22.97 11.42 17.23
N VAL A 7 -22.04 12.33 16.91
CA VAL A 7 -21.88 13.61 17.61
C VAL A 7 -22.36 14.77 16.76
N ALA A 8 -22.00 14.81 15.48
CA ALA A 8 -22.35 15.88 14.57
C ALA A 8 -23.85 15.89 14.22
N PHE A 9 -24.48 14.73 14.00
CA PHE A 9 -25.86 14.66 13.55
C PHE A 9 -26.86 15.17 14.61
N PRO A 10 -26.78 14.77 15.89
CA PRO A 10 -27.66 15.36 16.91
C PRO A 10 -27.45 16.87 17.10
N SER A 11 -26.21 17.36 16.95
CA SER A 11 -25.93 18.80 17.04
C SER A 11 -26.55 19.59 15.87
N LEU A 12 -26.60 18.99 14.67
CA LEU A 12 -27.35 19.54 13.55
C LEU A 12 -28.87 19.48 13.77
N LEU A 13 -29.39 18.42 14.39
CA LEU A 13 -30.82 18.33 14.77
C LEU A 13 -31.21 19.43 15.77
N GLU A 14 -30.39 19.71 16.78
CA GLU A 14 -30.66 20.83 17.70
C GLU A 14 -30.62 22.19 16.99
N THR A 15 -29.70 22.37 16.05
CA THR A 15 -29.66 23.58 15.22
C THR A 15 -30.93 23.71 14.39
N ALA A 16 -31.36 22.64 13.72
CA ALA A 16 -32.59 22.60 12.95
C ALA A 16 -33.83 22.91 13.80
N ARG A 17 -33.87 22.38 15.04
CA ARG A 17 -34.95 22.64 16.01
C ARG A 17 -34.98 24.12 16.39
N SER A 18 -33.83 24.73 16.67
CA SER A 18 -33.73 26.15 17.00
C SER A 18 -34.23 27.08 15.88
N LEU A 19 -34.15 26.62 14.63
CA LEU A 19 -34.63 27.31 13.44
C LEU A 19 -36.07 26.93 13.05
N SER A 20 -36.75 26.13 13.88
CA SER A 20 -38.12 25.65 13.63
C SER A 20 -38.27 24.88 12.30
N ILE A 21 -37.23 24.14 11.89
CA ILE A 21 -37.29 23.26 10.71
C ILE A 21 -38.08 22.00 11.07
N GLU A 22 -39.07 21.65 10.25
CA GLU A 22 -39.90 20.46 10.44
C GLU A 22 -39.15 19.17 10.05
N VAL A 23 -38.82 18.35 11.05
CA VAL A 23 -38.29 16.99 10.90
C VAL A 23 -38.91 16.09 11.99
N PRO A 24 -38.89 14.76 11.86
CA PRO A 24 -39.52 13.87 12.84
C PRO A 24 -38.67 13.72 14.12
N TYR A 25 -38.57 14.77 14.93
CA TYR A 25 -37.74 14.82 16.15
C TYR A 25 -38.04 13.71 17.16
N ASP A 26 -39.30 13.27 17.24
CA ASP A 26 -39.75 12.21 18.15
C ASP A 26 -39.53 10.80 17.59
N SER A 27 -38.92 10.67 16.41
CA SER A 27 -38.58 9.38 15.83
C SER A 27 -37.66 8.59 16.79
N PRO A 28 -37.96 7.31 17.08
CA PRO A 28 -37.13 6.50 17.98
C PRO A 28 -35.66 6.43 17.57
N ILE A 29 -35.36 6.50 16.26
CA ILE A 29 -33.98 6.49 15.77
C ILE A 29 -33.21 7.75 16.17
N PHE A 30 -33.90 8.90 16.29
CA PHE A 30 -33.28 10.13 16.75
C PHE A 30 -32.98 10.06 18.25
N GLN A 31 -33.91 9.57 19.06
CA GLN A 31 -33.68 9.36 20.49
C GLN A 31 -32.46 8.46 20.74
N ASN A 32 -32.35 7.35 19.99
CA ASN A 32 -31.19 6.47 20.09
C ASN A 32 -29.85 7.17 19.78
N ILE A 33 -29.80 8.05 18.77
CA ILE A 33 -28.55 8.75 18.45
C ILE A 33 -28.18 9.82 19.48
N TYR A 34 -29.17 10.45 20.16
CA TYR A 34 -28.91 11.32 21.30
C TYR A 34 -28.28 10.55 22.47
N GLU A 35 -28.82 9.37 22.80
CA GLU A 35 -28.24 8.48 23.83
C GLU A 35 -26.79 8.08 23.47
N GLN A 36 -26.54 7.73 22.21
CA GLN A 36 -25.18 7.41 21.74
C GLN A 36 -24.23 8.60 21.84
N ARG A 37 -24.68 9.81 21.48
CA ARG A 37 -23.89 11.04 21.64
C ARG A 37 -23.50 11.23 23.09
N ASP A 38 -24.46 11.21 24.00
CA ASP A 38 -24.23 11.55 25.40
C ASP A 38 -23.29 10.53 26.06
N LEU A 39 -23.47 9.24 25.77
CA LEU A 39 -22.52 8.19 26.15
C LEU A 39 -21.11 8.45 25.60
N LYS A 40 -21.00 8.91 24.35
CA LYS A 40 -19.70 9.18 23.73
C LYS A 40 -19.02 10.42 24.32
N LEU A 41 -19.78 11.49 24.58
CA LEU A 41 -19.28 12.72 25.20
C LEU A 41 -18.72 12.47 26.61
N THR A 42 -19.32 11.55 27.39
CA THR A 42 -18.77 11.18 28.71
C THR A 42 -17.41 10.46 28.63
N ARG A 43 -17.11 9.82 27.49
CA ARG A 43 -15.84 9.11 27.25
C ARG A 43 -14.77 10.02 26.66
N ILE A 44 -15.12 11.22 26.22
CA ILE A 44 -14.15 12.19 25.70
C ILE A 44 -13.40 12.79 26.90
N PRO A 45 -12.08 12.59 27.00
CA PRO A 45 -11.30 13.22 28.06
C PRO A 45 -11.16 14.71 27.74
N LYS A 46 -12.13 15.54 28.15
CA LYS A 46 -12.17 16.97 27.84
C LYS A 46 -10.87 17.68 28.24
N GLU A 47 -10.26 17.33 29.37
CA GLU A 47 -8.96 17.89 29.79
C GLU A 47 -7.83 17.58 28.81
N ILE A 48 -7.79 16.36 28.24
CA ILE A 48 -6.77 15.99 27.25
C ILE A 48 -7.03 16.71 25.93
N MET A 49 -8.30 16.80 25.50
CA MET A 49 -8.70 17.41 24.24
C MET A 49 -8.25 18.88 24.09
N HIS A 50 -8.21 19.64 25.19
CA HIS A 50 -7.81 21.04 25.17
C HIS A 50 -6.30 21.26 25.27
N ASN A 51 -5.55 20.24 25.70
CA ASN A 51 -4.11 20.36 25.98
C ASN A 51 -3.23 19.59 24.98
N VAL A 52 -3.78 18.59 24.29
CA VAL A 52 -3.06 17.72 23.36
C VAL A 52 -3.81 17.63 22.04
N ALA A 53 -3.08 17.71 20.93
CA ALA A 53 -3.66 17.52 19.61
C ALA A 53 -4.12 16.06 19.45
N THR A 54 -5.40 15.87 19.16
CA THR A 54 -6.02 14.54 18.97
C THR A 54 -6.98 14.58 17.80
N THR A 55 -7.46 13.41 17.36
CA THR A 55 -8.48 13.31 16.29
C THR A 55 -9.80 14.01 16.63
N LEU A 56 -10.05 14.36 17.89
CA LEU A 56 -11.22 15.13 18.31
C LEU A 56 -11.26 16.54 17.71
N LEU A 57 -10.09 17.16 17.45
CA LEU A 57 -9.99 18.44 16.75
C LEU A 57 -10.58 18.39 15.34
N HIS A 58 -10.66 17.19 14.75
CA HIS A 58 -11.30 17.01 13.47
C HIS A 58 -12.81 17.22 13.54
N SER A 59 -13.48 17.16 14.70
CA SER A 59 -14.96 17.17 14.81
C SER A 59 -15.52 18.14 15.87
N LEU A 60 -14.93 19.33 16.01
CA LEU A 60 -15.33 20.30 17.05
C LEU A 60 -16.76 20.83 16.89
N GLU A 61 -17.31 20.83 15.68
CA GLU A 61 -18.64 21.37 15.38
C GLU A 61 -19.79 20.61 16.06
N GLY A 62 -19.52 19.38 16.52
CA GLY A 62 -20.48 18.58 17.24
C GLY A 62 -20.37 18.68 18.77
N MET A 63 -19.37 19.41 19.29
CA MET A 63 -19.04 19.43 20.72
C MET A 63 -19.58 20.67 21.44
N LEU A 64 -19.91 20.51 22.71
CA LEU A 64 -20.39 21.57 23.60
C LEU A 64 -19.33 21.92 24.66
N ASP A 65 -19.40 23.15 25.17
CA ASP A 65 -18.57 23.68 26.25
C ASP A 65 -17.06 23.61 25.95
N LEU A 66 -16.67 24.14 24.79
CA LEU A 66 -15.27 24.20 24.35
C LEU A 66 -14.54 25.43 24.92
N ASP A 67 -13.33 25.23 25.43
CA ASP A 67 -12.40 26.28 25.81
C ASP A 67 -11.55 26.68 24.60
N TRP A 68 -12.01 27.70 23.88
CA TRP A 68 -11.37 28.19 22.66
C TRP A 68 -9.98 28.79 22.88
N GLU A 69 -9.70 29.33 24.07
CA GLU A 69 -8.38 29.88 24.37
C GLU A 69 -7.31 28.77 24.36
N LYS A 70 -7.66 27.60 24.88
CA LYS A 70 -6.80 26.42 24.82
C LYS A 70 -6.77 25.79 23.43
N LEU A 71 -7.94 25.60 22.79
CA LEU A 71 -8.01 24.95 21.47
C LEU A 71 -7.22 25.69 20.40
N LEU A 72 -7.22 27.03 20.39
CA LEU A 72 -6.46 27.81 19.40
C LEU A 72 -4.94 27.55 19.47
N LYS A 73 -4.41 27.10 20.63
CA LYS A 73 -2.99 26.70 20.78
C LYS A 73 -2.69 25.38 20.04
N LEU A 74 -3.72 24.58 19.76
CA LEU A 74 -3.66 23.32 19.05
C LEU A 74 -3.95 23.45 17.54
N GLN A 75 -4.19 24.66 17.04
CA GLN A 75 -4.41 24.94 15.61
C GLN A 75 -3.25 24.42 14.75
N CYS A 76 -3.58 23.85 13.59
CA CYS A 76 -2.59 23.45 12.60
C CYS A 76 -1.88 24.67 12.00
N GLN A 77 -0.67 24.48 11.49
CA GLN A 77 0.14 25.58 10.92
C GLN A 77 -0.54 26.28 9.73
N ASP A 78 -1.43 25.58 9.01
CA ASP A 78 -2.19 26.12 7.89
C ASP A 78 -3.43 26.93 8.31
N GLY A 79 -3.73 26.99 9.62
CA GLY A 79 -4.90 27.65 10.20
C GLY A 79 -6.09 26.73 10.45
N SER A 80 -6.03 25.45 10.07
CA SER A 80 -7.13 24.51 10.26
C SER A 80 -7.18 23.91 11.67
N PHE A 81 -8.33 23.32 12.01
CA PHE A 81 -8.44 22.35 13.08
C PHE A 81 -8.42 20.93 12.49
N LEU A 82 -7.25 20.29 12.61
CA LEU A 82 -6.93 18.96 12.07
C LEU A 82 -7.47 18.74 10.65
N PHE A 83 -7.18 19.70 9.77
CA PHE A 83 -7.47 19.62 8.34
C PHE A 83 -8.96 19.49 8.01
N SER A 84 -9.88 19.78 8.94
CA SER A 84 -11.33 19.70 8.71
C SER A 84 -11.92 21.07 8.41
N PRO A 85 -12.51 21.29 7.22
CA PRO A 85 -13.23 22.53 6.92
C PRO A 85 -14.40 22.81 7.84
N SER A 86 -15.23 21.82 8.19
CA SER A 86 -16.40 22.06 9.06
C SER A 86 -15.99 22.40 10.50
N SER A 87 -14.99 21.71 11.05
CA SER A 87 -14.44 22.01 12.38
C SER A 87 -13.83 23.42 12.42
N THR A 88 -13.11 23.80 11.36
CA THR A 88 -12.48 25.12 11.24
C THR A 88 -13.53 26.23 11.04
N ALA A 89 -14.59 25.97 10.27
CA ALA A 89 -15.71 26.91 10.09
C ALA A 89 -16.43 27.17 11.42
N TYR A 90 -16.68 26.11 12.20
CA TYR A 90 -17.24 26.26 13.54
C TYR A 90 -16.32 27.12 14.43
N ALA A 91 -15.00 26.89 14.39
CA ALA A 91 -14.04 27.71 15.12
C ALA A 91 -14.07 29.19 14.70
N VAL A 92 -14.23 29.51 13.40
CA VAL A 92 -14.42 30.90 12.94
C VAL A 92 -15.66 31.53 13.55
N MET A 93 -16.78 30.81 13.57
CA MET A 93 -18.04 31.31 14.12
C MET A 93 -17.91 31.67 15.60
N GLN A 94 -17.13 30.90 16.36
CA GLN A 94 -16.95 31.12 17.81
C GLN A 94 -15.86 32.15 18.14
N THR A 95 -14.80 32.24 17.33
CA THR A 95 -13.58 32.99 17.71
C THR A 95 -13.22 34.14 16.79
N LYS A 96 -13.78 34.19 15.58
CA LYS A 96 -13.39 35.10 14.49
C LYS A 96 -11.89 35.04 14.15
N ASN A 97 -11.22 33.92 14.43
CA ASN A 97 -9.80 33.76 14.20
C ASN A 97 -9.45 33.88 12.70
N GLU A 98 -8.53 34.81 12.38
CA GLU A 98 -8.14 35.12 11.00
C GLU A 98 -7.40 33.96 10.30
N ASN A 99 -6.61 33.16 11.03
CA ASN A 99 -5.92 32.01 10.44
C ASN A 99 -6.92 30.93 9.98
N CYS A 100 -7.94 30.66 10.79
CA CYS A 100 -9.05 29.78 10.39
C CYS A 100 -9.75 30.30 9.14
N LEU A 101 -10.05 31.61 9.08
CA LEU A 101 -10.69 32.23 7.91
C LEU A 101 -9.80 32.16 6.66
N ASN A 102 -8.50 32.37 6.82
CA ASN A 102 -7.52 32.28 5.73
C ASN A 102 -7.44 30.85 5.17
N TYR A 103 -7.45 29.83 6.03
CA TYR A 103 -7.55 28.43 5.61
C TYR A 103 -8.83 28.19 4.78
N LEU A 104 -10.00 28.59 5.30
CA LEU A 104 -11.29 28.41 4.62
C LEU A 104 -11.36 29.14 3.27
N THR A 105 -10.82 30.37 3.22
CA THR A 105 -10.79 31.16 1.99
C THR A 105 -9.98 30.47 0.91
N LYS A 106 -8.80 29.94 1.25
CA LYS A 106 -7.93 29.21 0.30
C LYS A 106 -8.60 27.96 -0.24
N ILE A 107 -9.28 27.17 0.60
CA ILE A 107 -9.94 25.95 0.14
C ILE A 107 -11.17 26.24 -0.72
N VAL A 108 -11.98 27.25 -0.36
CA VAL A 108 -13.15 27.65 -1.16
C VAL A 108 -12.69 28.14 -2.54
N GLN A 109 -11.60 28.91 -2.60
CA GLN A 109 -10.97 29.31 -3.87
C GLN A 109 -10.48 28.10 -4.66
N ARG A 110 -9.79 27.15 -4.02
CA ARG A 110 -9.25 25.94 -4.67
C ARG A 110 -10.32 25.05 -5.29
N PHE A 111 -11.51 25.01 -4.70
CA PHE A 111 -12.62 24.13 -5.07
C PHE A 111 -13.84 24.88 -5.63
N ASN A 112 -13.66 26.14 -6.04
CA ASN A 112 -14.68 26.96 -6.72
C ASN A 112 -16.03 27.01 -5.97
N GLY A 113 -15.99 27.21 -4.66
CA GLY A 113 -17.18 27.33 -3.81
C GLY A 113 -17.32 26.18 -2.81
N GLY A 114 -17.25 24.94 -3.27
CA GLY A 114 -17.34 23.76 -2.41
C GLY A 114 -16.09 23.57 -1.54
N VAL A 115 -16.15 22.65 -0.58
CA VAL A 115 -14.99 22.19 0.21
C VAL A 115 -15.09 20.67 0.46
N PRO A 116 -13.97 19.93 0.47
CA PRO A 116 -13.96 18.52 0.88
C PRO A 116 -14.17 18.37 2.40
N ASN A 117 -14.36 17.15 2.89
CA ASN A 117 -14.46 16.92 4.34
C ASN A 117 -13.10 16.98 5.07
N VAL A 118 -12.00 16.87 4.32
CA VAL A 118 -10.61 16.95 4.80
C VAL A 118 -9.72 17.62 3.74
N TYR A 119 -8.85 18.55 4.13
CA TYR A 119 -7.86 19.18 3.24
C TYR A 119 -6.69 19.81 4.01
N PRO A 120 -5.43 19.76 3.50
CA PRO A 120 -5.00 19.00 2.34
C PRO A 120 -5.02 17.48 2.59
N VAL A 121 -4.76 16.71 1.53
CA VAL A 121 -4.56 15.25 1.54
C VAL A 121 -3.34 14.90 0.69
N ASP A 122 -2.35 15.78 0.71
CA ASP A 122 -1.17 15.72 -0.15
C ASP A 122 -0.34 14.47 0.10
N LEU A 123 0.08 14.19 1.33
CA LEU A 123 0.90 13.00 1.61
C LEU A 123 0.15 11.71 1.30
N PHE A 124 -1.12 11.63 1.70
CA PHE A 124 -2.00 10.50 1.38
C PHE A 124 -2.08 10.25 -0.12
N GLU A 125 -2.39 11.28 -0.93
CA GLU A 125 -2.56 11.13 -2.37
C GLU A 125 -1.26 10.69 -3.07
N HIS A 126 -0.12 11.28 -2.71
CA HIS A 126 1.18 10.92 -3.28
C HIS A 126 1.53 9.45 -2.98
N ILE A 127 1.43 9.05 -1.72
CA ILE A 127 1.80 7.71 -1.24
C ILE A 127 0.89 6.64 -1.86
N TRP A 128 -0.43 6.86 -1.84
CA TRP A 128 -1.37 5.89 -2.40
C TRP A 128 -1.27 5.80 -3.92
N ALA A 129 -1.11 6.90 -4.65
CA ALA A 129 -0.93 6.86 -6.10
C ALA A 129 0.28 5.99 -6.48
N ILE A 130 1.42 6.16 -5.81
CA ILE A 130 2.61 5.32 -6.02
C ILE A 130 2.30 3.85 -5.74
N ASP A 131 1.69 3.55 -4.58
CA ASP A 131 1.35 2.17 -4.22
C ASP A 131 0.45 1.50 -5.26
N ARG A 132 -0.56 2.22 -5.77
CA ARG A 132 -1.44 1.70 -6.83
C ARG A 132 -0.68 1.41 -8.11
N LEU A 133 0.16 2.34 -8.58
CA LEU A 133 0.96 2.14 -9.79
C LEU A 133 1.92 0.95 -9.67
N GLN A 134 2.55 0.77 -8.50
CA GLN A 134 3.47 -0.34 -8.24
C GLN A 134 2.74 -1.68 -8.21
N ARG A 135 1.64 -1.80 -7.45
CA ARG A 135 0.89 -3.05 -7.34
C ARG A 135 0.19 -3.43 -8.64
N LEU A 136 -0.30 -2.45 -9.40
CA LEU A 136 -0.82 -2.65 -10.76
C LEU A 136 0.28 -2.98 -11.78
N GLY A 137 1.55 -2.93 -11.39
CA GLY A 137 2.65 -3.41 -12.20
C GLY A 137 3.06 -2.48 -13.35
N ILE A 138 2.65 -1.22 -13.31
CA ILE A 138 2.84 -0.21 -14.35
C ILE A 138 3.73 0.96 -13.90
N SER A 139 4.25 0.92 -12.66
CA SER A 139 5.09 1.99 -12.10
C SER A 139 6.34 2.33 -12.94
N ARG A 140 6.89 1.36 -13.69
CA ARG A 140 8.10 1.56 -14.50
C ARG A 140 7.97 2.65 -15.57
N TYR A 141 6.75 2.99 -15.97
CA TYR A 141 6.49 4.08 -16.93
C TYR A 141 6.54 5.47 -16.29
N PHE A 142 6.55 5.56 -14.96
CA PHE A 142 6.37 6.80 -14.20
C PHE A 142 7.51 7.02 -13.19
N ASN A 143 8.71 6.48 -13.45
CA ASN A 143 9.83 6.57 -12.52
C ASN A 143 10.19 8.02 -12.14
N PRO A 144 10.27 9.00 -13.08
CA PRO A 144 10.53 10.40 -12.74
C PRO A 144 9.45 11.00 -11.81
N GLU A 145 8.17 10.75 -12.10
CA GLU A 145 7.04 11.26 -11.34
C GLU A 145 6.97 10.62 -9.96
N ILE A 146 7.15 9.29 -9.86
CA ILE A 146 7.23 8.57 -8.59
C ILE A 146 8.36 9.13 -7.73
N LYS A 147 9.54 9.41 -8.32
CA LYS A 147 10.65 10.02 -7.58
C LYS A 147 10.26 11.39 -7.02
N GLN A 148 9.63 12.25 -7.83
CA GLN A 148 9.18 13.57 -7.37
C GLN A 148 8.18 13.46 -6.22
N CYS A 149 7.25 12.51 -6.30
CA CYS A 149 6.28 12.24 -5.25
C CYS A 149 6.96 11.76 -3.96
N LEU A 150 7.94 10.86 -4.05
CA LEU A 150 8.71 10.38 -2.90
C LEU A 150 9.61 11.47 -2.30
N ASP A 151 10.24 12.31 -3.13
CA ASP A 151 11.02 13.47 -2.69
C ASP A 151 10.12 14.44 -1.89
N TYR A 152 8.87 14.63 -2.34
CA TYR A 152 7.87 15.42 -1.62
C TYR A 152 7.51 14.79 -0.27
N THR A 153 7.17 13.50 -0.26
CA THR A 153 6.84 12.77 0.97
C THR A 153 8.00 12.78 1.96
N TYR A 154 9.23 12.55 1.50
CA TYR A 154 10.43 12.55 2.35
C TYR A 154 10.71 13.91 2.96
N ARG A 155 10.48 15.00 2.22
CA ARG A 155 10.63 16.37 2.74
C ARG A 155 9.73 16.67 3.94
N HIS A 156 8.61 15.98 4.04
CA HIS A 156 7.64 16.12 5.12
C HIS A 156 7.63 14.92 6.08
N TRP A 157 8.56 13.98 5.92
CA TRP A 157 8.74 12.86 6.83
C TRP A 157 9.32 13.34 8.16
N THR A 158 8.83 12.79 9.28
CA THR A 158 9.30 13.14 10.62
C THR A 158 9.61 11.89 11.44
N GLN A 159 10.35 12.06 12.54
CA GLN A 159 10.65 10.95 13.46
C GLN A 159 9.39 10.45 14.20
N GLU A 160 8.35 11.28 14.31
CA GLU A 160 7.06 10.92 14.91
C GLU A 160 6.11 10.27 13.89
N GLY A 161 6.47 10.29 12.61
CA GLY A 161 5.66 9.80 11.50
C GLY A 161 5.00 10.92 10.71
N ILE A 162 3.97 10.56 9.96
CA ILE A 162 3.18 11.46 9.12
C ILE A 162 1.68 11.14 9.28
N CYS A 163 0.84 12.00 8.71
CA CYS A 163 -0.56 11.66 8.43
C CYS A 163 -0.86 12.02 6.97
N TRP A 164 -2.14 12.00 6.60
CA TRP A 164 -2.60 12.35 5.25
C TRP A 164 -2.17 13.74 4.74
N ALA A 165 -1.80 14.65 5.64
CA ALA A 165 -1.44 16.03 5.35
C ALA A 165 -0.05 16.39 5.90
N ARG A 166 0.69 17.22 5.16
CA ARG A 166 1.99 17.74 5.63
C ARG A 166 1.88 18.59 6.90
N ASN A 167 2.98 18.67 7.65
CA ASN A 167 3.15 19.53 8.83
C ASN A 167 2.09 19.32 9.94
N THR A 168 1.60 18.08 10.05
CA THR A 168 0.69 17.69 11.13
C THR A 168 1.38 17.62 12.49
N ARG A 169 0.59 17.76 13.55
CA ARG A 169 0.97 17.42 14.94
C ARG A 169 0.33 16.10 15.40
N VAL A 170 -0.46 15.47 14.55
CA VAL A 170 -1.17 14.22 14.81
C VAL A 170 -0.86 13.28 13.65
N GLN A 171 -0.05 12.27 13.93
CA GLN A 171 0.36 11.26 12.97
C GLN A 171 -0.62 10.07 13.04
N ASP A 172 -0.71 9.32 11.95
CA ASP A 172 -1.46 8.06 11.90
C ASP A 172 -0.58 6.92 11.37
N ILE A 173 -0.90 5.71 11.80
CA ILE A 173 -0.10 4.53 11.47
C ILE A 173 -0.24 4.12 10.00
N ASP A 174 -1.34 4.48 9.33
CA ASP A 174 -1.64 4.02 7.97
C ASP A 174 -0.72 4.75 6.97
N ASP A 175 -0.77 6.08 6.99
CA ASP A 175 0.10 6.93 6.19
C ASP A 175 1.57 6.76 6.60
N THR A 176 1.87 6.63 7.90
CA THR A 176 3.24 6.37 8.38
C THR A 176 3.77 5.03 7.86
N ALA A 177 2.99 3.94 7.94
CA ALA A 177 3.43 2.62 7.46
C ALA A 177 3.62 2.61 5.94
N MET A 178 2.70 3.23 5.21
CA MET A 178 2.79 3.35 3.75
C MET A 178 3.99 4.18 3.33
N GLY A 179 4.16 5.38 3.91
CA GLY A 179 5.29 6.27 3.66
C GLY A 179 6.62 5.58 3.98
N PHE A 180 6.74 4.98 5.17
CA PHE A 180 7.92 4.22 5.58
C PHE A 180 8.30 3.15 4.56
N ARG A 181 7.34 2.30 4.16
CA ARG A 181 7.59 1.20 3.23
C ARG A 181 8.05 1.71 1.88
N LEU A 182 7.37 2.70 1.32
CA LEU A 182 7.71 3.24 0.00
C LEU A 182 9.06 3.96 0.03
N LEU A 183 9.30 4.81 1.03
CA LEU A 183 10.59 5.50 1.20
C LEU A 183 11.74 4.50 1.35
N ARG A 184 11.58 3.47 2.19
CA ARG A 184 12.61 2.43 2.39
C ARG A 184 12.88 1.62 1.10
N LEU A 185 11.85 1.21 0.36
CA LEU A 185 12.03 0.48 -0.91
C LEU A 185 12.76 1.29 -1.98
N HIS A 186 12.64 2.62 -1.92
CA HIS A 186 13.28 3.53 -2.87
C HIS A 186 14.60 4.12 -2.36
N GLY A 187 15.15 3.57 -1.27
CA GLY A 187 16.50 3.89 -0.79
C GLY A 187 16.61 5.15 0.06
N TYR A 188 15.50 5.70 0.57
CA TYR A 188 15.54 6.82 1.52
C TYR A 188 15.85 6.31 2.93
N GLU A 189 16.59 7.10 3.69
CA GLU A 189 16.90 6.80 5.09
C GLU A 189 15.69 7.11 5.98
N VAL A 190 14.99 6.06 6.41
CA VAL A 190 13.85 6.12 7.34
C VAL A 190 14.05 5.11 8.48
N SER A 191 13.97 5.59 9.73
CA SER A 191 14.08 4.74 10.93
C SER A 191 12.75 4.03 11.21
N ALA A 192 12.84 2.77 11.64
CA ALA A 192 11.71 2.01 12.14
C ALA A 192 11.20 2.51 13.51
N ASP A 193 11.99 3.32 14.22
CA ASP A 193 11.60 3.88 15.52
C ASP A 193 10.34 4.75 15.44
N VAL A 194 9.99 5.22 14.24
CA VAL A 194 8.73 5.93 13.96
C VAL A 194 7.50 5.18 14.47
N PHE A 195 7.55 3.85 14.49
CA PHE A 195 6.43 3.02 14.93
C PHE A 195 6.27 2.93 16.45
N ARG A 196 7.27 3.35 17.24
CA ARG A 196 7.21 3.29 18.71
C ARG A 196 6.09 4.15 19.29
N HIS A 197 5.74 5.25 18.63
CA HIS A 197 4.67 6.14 19.08
C HIS A 197 3.27 5.50 18.97
N PHE A 198 3.13 4.52 18.08
CA PHE A 198 1.87 3.80 17.85
C PHE A 198 1.77 2.50 18.66
N GLU A 199 2.87 2.09 19.31
CA GLU A 199 2.95 0.89 20.11
C GLU A 199 2.57 1.17 21.56
N LYS A 200 1.73 0.29 22.13
CA LYS A 200 1.43 0.29 23.57
C LYS A 200 1.08 -1.11 24.03
N GLY A 201 1.96 -1.69 24.86
CA GLY A 201 1.72 -2.98 25.50
C GLY A 201 1.83 -4.17 24.53
N GLY A 202 2.62 -4.06 23.47
CA GLY A 202 2.77 -5.04 22.42
C GLY A 202 1.72 -4.95 21.30
N GLU A 203 0.78 -4.00 21.40
CA GLU A 203 -0.24 -3.73 20.40
C GLU A 203 0.04 -2.42 19.66
N PHE A 204 -0.46 -2.31 18.42
CA PHE A 204 -0.32 -1.11 17.59
C PHE A 204 -1.69 -0.49 17.30
N PHE A 205 -1.73 0.84 17.24
CA PHE A 205 -2.98 1.61 17.10
C PHE A 205 -2.87 2.65 15.99
N CYS A 206 -4.00 3.01 15.37
CA CYS A 206 -4.04 3.99 14.29
C CYS A 206 -3.58 5.39 14.72
N PHE A 207 -3.88 5.79 15.95
CA PHE A 207 -3.55 7.10 16.49
C PHE A 207 -3.01 6.96 17.91
N VAL A 208 -2.02 7.79 18.25
CA VAL A 208 -1.43 7.83 19.59
C VAL A 208 -2.49 8.13 20.64
N GLY A 209 -2.52 7.33 21.71
CA GLY A 209 -3.46 7.49 22.83
C GLY A 209 -4.90 7.06 22.53
N GLN A 210 -5.16 6.43 21.39
CA GLN A 210 -6.49 5.92 21.01
C GLN A 210 -6.47 4.41 20.81
N SER A 211 -7.62 3.76 20.92
CA SER A 211 -7.78 2.31 20.74
C SER A 211 -8.23 1.90 19.33
N ASN A 212 -8.22 2.82 18.36
CA ASN A 212 -8.71 2.52 17.01
C ASN A 212 -7.70 1.64 16.25
N GLN A 213 -8.15 0.47 15.80
CA GLN A 213 -7.38 -0.47 14.96
C GLN A 213 -8.19 -0.77 13.69
N ALA A 214 -7.90 -0.06 12.60
CA ALA A 214 -8.54 -0.28 11.30
C ALA A 214 -7.81 -1.36 10.50
N VAL A 215 -8.55 -2.14 9.72
CA VAL A 215 -7.99 -3.27 8.94
C VAL A 215 -6.96 -2.78 7.94
N THR A 216 -7.22 -1.68 7.22
CA THR A 216 -6.27 -1.13 6.25
C THR A 216 -4.99 -0.61 6.90
N GLY A 217 -5.10 0.10 8.01
CA GLY A 217 -3.95 0.61 8.76
C GLY A 217 -3.05 -0.52 9.28
N ILE A 218 -3.65 -1.57 9.85
CA ILE A 218 -2.88 -2.74 10.32
C ILE A 218 -2.36 -3.59 9.14
N PHE A 219 -3.09 -3.66 8.02
CA PHE A 219 -2.61 -4.30 6.80
C PHE A 219 -1.38 -3.60 6.22
N ASN A 220 -1.37 -2.26 6.21
CA ASN A 220 -0.22 -1.50 5.73
C ASN A 220 0.96 -1.58 6.70
N LEU A 221 0.71 -1.63 8.02
CA LEU A 221 1.74 -1.97 9.02
C LEU A 221 2.33 -3.36 8.76
N TYR A 222 1.49 -4.38 8.49
CA TYR A 222 1.95 -5.73 8.15
C TYR A 222 2.86 -5.73 6.93
N ARG A 223 2.50 -5.00 5.86
CA ARG A 223 3.34 -4.85 4.66
C ARG A 223 4.65 -4.14 4.98
N ALA A 224 4.62 -3.06 5.75
CA ALA A 224 5.80 -2.29 6.14
C ALA A 224 6.79 -3.09 6.99
N SER A 225 6.28 -3.85 7.96
CA SER A 225 7.07 -4.65 8.90
C SER A 225 7.93 -5.73 8.23
N GLN A 226 7.58 -6.17 7.02
CA GLN A 226 8.32 -7.16 6.27
C GLN A 226 9.63 -6.62 5.65
N LEU A 227 9.84 -5.30 5.69
CA LEU A 227 11.06 -4.61 5.21
C LEU A 227 12.03 -4.30 6.36
N ARG A 228 11.98 -5.11 7.41
CA ARG A 228 12.84 -4.97 8.58
C ARG A 228 14.30 -5.28 8.26
N PHE A 229 15.20 -4.47 8.81
CA PHE A 229 16.61 -4.80 8.86
C PHE A 229 16.94 -5.59 10.15
N PRO A 230 18.06 -6.33 10.18
CA PRO A 230 18.52 -6.94 11.43
C PRO A 230 18.65 -5.87 12.53
N GLY A 231 17.98 -6.09 13.67
CA GLY A 231 17.95 -5.15 14.80
C GLY A 231 16.69 -4.29 14.90
N ASP A 232 15.83 -4.25 13.87
CA ASP A 232 14.54 -3.54 13.90
C ASP A 232 13.50 -4.30 14.77
N GLN A 233 13.71 -4.37 16.09
CA GLN A 233 12.85 -5.13 17.01
C GLN A 233 11.38 -4.67 16.95
N ILE A 234 11.15 -3.37 16.82
CA ILE A 234 9.80 -2.80 16.70
C ILE A 234 9.04 -3.33 15.47
N LEU A 235 9.75 -3.66 14.37
CA LEU A 235 9.11 -4.24 13.18
C LEU A 235 8.88 -5.74 13.32
N GLU A 236 9.70 -6.47 14.08
CA GLU A 236 9.38 -7.86 14.44
C GLU A 236 8.08 -7.91 15.26
N ASP A 237 7.96 -7.01 16.25
CA ASP A 237 6.76 -6.92 17.09
C ASP A 237 5.54 -6.47 16.27
N ALA A 238 5.71 -5.48 15.39
CA ALA A 238 4.66 -5.06 14.46
C ALA A 238 4.24 -6.18 13.51
N ASN A 239 5.18 -6.97 12.98
CA ASN A 239 4.88 -8.08 12.08
C ASN A 239 4.03 -9.16 12.77
N ARG A 240 4.44 -9.55 13.99
CA ARG A 240 3.72 -10.53 14.80
C ARG A 240 2.31 -10.04 15.11
N PHE A 241 2.19 -8.84 15.72
CA PHE A 241 0.90 -8.25 16.06
C PHE A 241 -0.03 -8.13 14.85
N SER A 242 0.46 -7.53 13.76
CA SER A 242 -0.37 -7.27 12.58
C SER A 242 -0.78 -8.55 11.85
N SER A 243 0.10 -9.56 11.78
CA SER A 243 -0.25 -10.88 11.24
C SER A 243 -1.36 -11.53 12.05
N ASP A 244 -1.23 -11.56 13.38
CA ASP A 244 -2.20 -12.20 14.27
C ASP A 244 -3.55 -11.49 14.21
N PHE A 245 -3.56 -10.15 14.27
CA PHE A 245 -4.75 -9.34 14.10
C PHE A 245 -5.47 -9.63 12.78
N LEU A 246 -4.75 -9.63 11.65
CA LEU A 246 -5.35 -9.85 10.34
C LEU A 246 -5.87 -11.27 10.17
N ARG A 247 -5.19 -12.28 10.74
CA ARG A 247 -5.66 -13.68 10.76
C ARG A 247 -6.92 -13.84 11.60
N GLU A 248 -7.00 -13.18 12.75
CA GLU A 248 -8.22 -13.17 13.57
C GLU A 248 -9.39 -12.53 12.81
N LYS A 249 -9.17 -11.37 12.17
CA LYS A 249 -10.19 -10.72 11.33
C LYS A 249 -10.59 -11.59 10.15
N GLN A 250 -9.65 -12.31 9.53
CA GLN A 250 -9.95 -13.28 8.47
C GLN A 250 -10.82 -14.44 8.99
N ALA A 251 -10.46 -15.04 10.13
CA ALA A 251 -11.16 -16.17 10.72
C ALA A 251 -12.58 -15.81 11.19
N THR A 252 -12.79 -14.57 11.62
CA THR A 252 -14.10 -14.07 12.10
C THR A 252 -14.93 -13.40 11.00
N ASN A 253 -14.47 -13.41 9.74
CA ASN A 253 -15.10 -12.72 8.60
C ASN A 253 -15.32 -11.21 8.84
N GLN A 254 -14.36 -10.58 9.51
CA GLN A 254 -14.34 -9.16 9.86
C GLN A 254 -13.26 -8.37 9.10
N LEU A 255 -12.87 -8.83 7.90
CA LEU A 255 -12.02 -8.06 6.97
C LEU A 255 -12.82 -6.97 6.28
N LEU A 256 -13.42 -6.09 7.10
CA LEU A 256 -14.15 -4.91 6.70
C LEU A 256 -13.46 -3.70 7.30
N ASP A 257 -13.32 -2.64 6.51
CA ASP A 257 -12.66 -1.42 6.98
C ASP A 257 -13.67 -0.33 7.32
N LYS A 258 -13.29 0.50 8.30
CA LYS A 258 -14.11 1.62 8.78
C LYS A 258 -13.97 2.86 7.89
N TRP A 259 -12.87 2.96 7.15
CA TRP A 259 -12.42 4.14 6.40
C TRP A 259 -12.55 3.98 4.89
N ILE A 260 -12.82 2.77 4.39
CA ILE A 260 -13.00 2.52 2.96
C ILE A 260 -14.04 1.43 2.69
N ILE A 261 -14.84 1.64 1.64
CA ILE A 261 -15.71 0.64 1.05
C ILE A 261 -14.96 0.04 -0.13
N SER A 262 -14.31 -1.10 0.10
CA SER A 262 -13.65 -1.90 -0.94
C SER A 262 -14.13 -3.35 -0.89
N LYS A 263 -14.65 -3.84 -2.02
CA LYS A 263 -15.20 -5.20 -2.15
C LYS A 263 -14.11 -6.28 -2.03
N HIS A 264 -12.85 -5.92 -2.29
CA HIS A 264 -11.77 -6.87 -2.50
C HIS A 264 -10.73 -6.87 -1.37
N LEU A 265 -10.93 -6.08 -0.31
CA LEU A 265 -10.06 -6.05 0.86
C LEU A 265 -9.79 -7.45 1.46
N PRO A 266 -10.77 -8.37 1.58
CA PRO A 266 -10.48 -9.73 2.05
C PRO A 266 -9.50 -10.49 1.14
N GLY A 267 -9.56 -10.26 -0.18
CA GLY A 267 -8.66 -10.85 -1.15
C GLY A 267 -7.24 -10.28 -1.07
N GLU A 268 -7.12 -8.96 -0.88
CA GLU A 268 -5.82 -8.29 -0.70
C GLU A 268 -5.10 -8.80 0.57
N VAL A 269 -5.80 -8.81 1.69
CA VAL A 269 -5.26 -9.30 2.97
C VAL A 269 -4.96 -10.80 2.89
N GLY A 270 -5.87 -11.59 2.31
CA GLY A 270 -5.68 -13.02 2.14
C GLY A 270 -4.47 -13.38 1.28
N PHE A 271 -4.21 -12.62 0.21
CA PHE A 271 -3.02 -12.79 -0.61
C PHE A 271 -1.75 -12.52 0.21
N ALA A 272 -1.66 -11.38 0.91
CA ALA A 272 -0.47 -11.01 1.67
C ALA A 272 -0.17 -11.95 2.84
N LEU A 273 -1.20 -12.46 3.53
CA LEU A 273 -1.02 -13.43 4.62
C LEU A 273 -0.54 -14.81 4.14
N LYS A 274 -0.79 -15.13 2.86
CA LYS A 274 -0.38 -16.38 2.21
C LYS A 274 0.98 -16.26 1.54
N PHE A 275 1.29 -15.09 0.98
CA PHE A 275 2.51 -14.80 0.24
C PHE A 275 3.21 -13.59 0.88
N PRO A 276 4.15 -13.82 1.82
CA PRO A 276 4.97 -12.76 2.38
C PRO A 276 5.76 -12.03 1.30
N TRP A 277 6.21 -10.80 1.57
CA TRP A 277 6.93 -9.94 0.65
C TRP A 277 8.13 -10.63 -0.01
N LEU A 278 8.94 -11.38 0.76
CA LEU A 278 10.09 -12.13 0.23
C LEU A 278 9.72 -13.25 -0.76
N ALA A 279 8.46 -13.70 -0.76
CA ALA A 279 7.92 -14.70 -1.68
C ALA A 279 6.98 -14.09 -2.73
N SER A 280 6.76 -12.78 -2.71
CA SER A 280 5.85 -12.07 -3.62
C SER A 280 6.58 -11.72 -4.92
N LEU A 281 6.45 -12.57 -5.94
CA LEU A 281 6.99 -12.27 -7.26
C LEU A 281 6.17 -11.14 -7.91
N PRO A 282 6.81 -10.12 -8.53
CA PRO A 282 6.13 -8.94 -9.07
C PRO A 282 4.89 -9.25 -9.92
N ARG A 283 4.99 -10.14 -10.91
CA ARG A 283 3.85 -10.47 -11.77
C ARG A 283 2.77 -11.29 -11.08
N VAL A 284 3.10 -12.03 -10.03
CA VAL A 284 2.11 -12.78 -9.25
C VAL A 284 1.25 -11.80 -8.47
N GLU A 285 1.86 -10.90 -7.70
CA GLU A 285 1.14 -9.85 -6.97
C GLU A 285 0.30 -8.99 -7.92
N THR A 286 0.88 -8.51 -9.02
CA THR A 286 0.16 -7.71 -10.02
C THR A 286 -1.03 -8.46 -10.59
N ARG A 287 -0.90 -9.76 -10.90
CA ARG A 287 -1.99 -10.54 -11.49
C ARG A 287 -3.20 -10.59 -10.55
N PHE A 288 -2.99 -10.81 -9.25
CA PHE A 288 -4.07 -10.78 -8.26
C PHE A 288 -4.60 -9.37 -8.04
N TYR A 289 -3.72 -8.37 -7.99
CA TYR A 289 -4.13 -7.01 -7.68
C TYR A 289 -4.96 -6.36 -8.79
N ILE A 290 -4.73 -6.68 -10.07
CA ILE A 290 -5.58 -6.24 -11.19
C ILE A 290 -7.04 -6.70 -11.02
N GLU A 291 -7.29 -7.85 -10.38
CA GLU A 291 -8.65 -8.33 -10.10
C GLU A 291 -9.26 -7.73 -8.83
N GLN A 292 -8.42 -7.19 -7.95
CA GLN A 292 -8.82 -6.67 -6.64
C GLN A 292 -9.02 -5.15 -6.66
N TYR A 293 -8.25 -4.42 -7.46
CA TYR A 293 -8.32 -2.97 -7.52
C TYR A 293 -9.70 -2.51 -8.02
N GLY A 294 -10.43 -1.80 -7.16
CA GLY A 294 -11.81 -1.37 -7.42
C GLY A 294 -11.96 -0.20 -8.39
N GLY A 295 -10.88 0.34 -8.96
CA GLY A 295 -10.94 1.46 -9.89
C GLY A 295 -11.62 2.68 -9.26
N GLU A 296 -12.49 3.35 -10.02
CA GLU A 296 -13.23 4.53 -9.56
C GLU A 296 -14.36 4.22 -8.55
N ASP A 297 -14.75 2.94 -8.40
CA ASP A 297 -15.87 2.53 -7.56
C ASP A 297 -15.53 2.56 -6.06
N GLU A 298 -14.26 2.51 -5.68
CA GLU A 298 -13.86 2.59 -4.26
C GLU A 298 -14.27 3.94 -3.63
N VAL A 299 -14.90 3.85 -2.47
CA VAL A 299 -15.39 5.01 -1.72
C VAL A 299 -14.69 5.09 -0.38
N TRP A 300 -14.14 6.26 -0.06
CA TRP A 300 -13.54 6.53 1.23
C TRP A 300 -14.58 7.11 2.20
N ILE A 301 -14.45 6.77 3.47
CA ILE A 301 -15.36 7.17 4.54
C ILE A 301 -14.63 8.17 5.45
N GLY A 302 -14.92 9.45 5.25
CA GLY A 302 -14.54 10.53 6.15
C GLY A 302 -15.72 10.94 7.05
N LYS A 303 -15.85 12.25 7.33
CA LYS A 303 -17.13 12.79 7.85
C LYS A 303 -18.29 12.63 6.87
N THR A 304 -17.96 12.59 5.59
CA THR A 304 -18.84 12.24 4.49
C THR A 304 -18.13 11.22 3.59
N LEU A 305 -18.88 10.59 2.70
CA LEU A 305 -18.29 9.76 1.65
C LEU A 305 -17.52 10.65 0.68
N TYR A 306 -16.34 10.21 0.26
CA TYR A 306 -15.53 10.92 -0.72
C TYR A 306 -14.79 9.95 -1.64
N ARG A 307 -14.28 10.48 -2.76
CA ARG A 307 -13.47 9.75 -3.73
C ARG A 307 -12.13 10.45 -3.91
N MET A 308 -11.14 9.67 -4.33
CA MET A 308 -9.77 10.13 -4.56
C MET A 308 -9.38 9.81 -6.02
N PRO A 309 -9.71 10.67 -6.99
CA PRO A 309 -9.57 10.33 -8.41
C PRO A 309 -8.13 9.99 -8.85
N TYR A 310 -7.12 10.55 -8.20
CA TYR A 310 -5.71 10.24 -8.48
C TYR A 310 -5.19 8.98 -7.76
N VAL A 311 -6.03 8.34 -6.93
CA VAL A 311 -5.75 7.04 -6.31
C VAL A 311 -6.64 5.95 -6.90
N ASN A 312 -7.89 6.29 -7.19
CA ASN A 312 -8.98 5.41 -7.60
C ASN A 312 -9.53 5.86 -8.95
N ASN A 313 -9.03 5.27 -10.04
CA ASN A 313 -9.52 5.55 -11.38
C ASN A 313 -9.38 4.35 -12.33
N ASN A 314 -10.26 4.30 -13.32
CA ASN A 314 -10.29 3.21 -14.30
C ASN A 314 -9.14 3.29 -15.31
N ALA A 315 -8.56 4.48 -15.57
CA ALA A 315 -7.43 4.61 -16.49
C ALA A 315 -6.20 3.81 -16.02
N TYR A 316 -5.92 3.80 -14.71
CA TYR A 316 -4.86 2.97 -14.13
C TYR A 316 -5.13 1.48 -14.35
N LEU A 317 -6.37 1.05 -14.14
CA LEU A 317 -6.77 -0.35 -14.30
C LEU A 317 -6.72 -0.81 -15.77
N GLU A 318 -7.19 0.03 -16.70
CA GLU A 318 -7.16 -0.25 -18.14
C GLU A 318 -5.71 -0.37 -18.64
N LEU A 319 -4.85 0.58 -18.28
CA LEU A 319 -3.43 0.52 -18.61
C LEU A 319 -2.77 -0.73 -18.04
N ALA A 320 -3.06 -1.07 -16.78
CA ALA A 320 -2.52 -2.28 -16.13
C ALA A 320 -2.92 -3.57 -16.86
N LYS A 321 -4.19 -3.69 -17.27
CA LYS A 321 -4.68 -4.84 -18.05
C LYS A 321 -3.97 -4.96 -19.39
N LEU A 322 -3.86 -3.85 -20.13
CA LEU A 322 -3.19 -3.82 -21.42
C LEU A 322 -1.71 -4.19 -21.29
N ASP A 323 -1.00 -3.56 -20.35
CA ASP A 323 0.41 -3.80 -20.10
C ASP A 323 0.68 -5.26 -19.69
N PHE A 324 -0.13 -5.79 -18.78
CA PHE A 324 0.00 -7.18 -18.33
C PHE A 324 -0.19 -8.16 -19.49
N ASN A 325 -1.23 -7.97 -20.30
CA ASN A 325 -1.53 -8.84 -21.43
C ASN A 325 -0.44 -8.77 -22.52
N ASN A 326 0.11 -7.58 -22.78
CA ASN A 326 1.21 -7.42 -23.73
C ASN A 326 2.47 -8.16 -23.27
N CYS A 327 2.85 -8.02 -22.00
CA CYS A 327 3.97 -8.77 -21.42
C CYS A 327 3.71 -10.28 -21.48
N GLN A 328 2.50 -10.72 -21.10
CA GLN A 328 2.15 -12.13 -21.10
C GLN A 328 2.18 -12.75 -22.51
N ALA A 329 1.72 -12.03 -23.54
CA ALA A 329 1.79 -12.50 -24.92
C ALA A 329 3.23 -12.73 -25.38
N LEU A 330 4.14 -11.80 -25.06
CA LEU A 330 5.58 -11.99 -25.29
C LEU A 330 6.12 -13.21 -24.53
N HIS A 331 5.77 -13.36 -23.24
CA HIS A 331 6.25 -14.47 -22.44
C HIS A 331 5.78 -15.83 -22.95
N GLN A 332 4.59 -15.90 -23.58
CA GLN A 332 4.10 -17.11 -24.24
C GLN A 332 4.93 -17.44 -25.50
N MET A 333 5.31 -16.44 -26.29
CA MET A 333 6.20 -16.63 -27.44
C MET A 333 7.58 -17.13 -27.02
N GLU A 334 8.15 -16.54 -25.98
CA GLU A 334 9.42 -16.95 -25.40
C GLU A 334 9.37 -18.36 -24.80
N TRP A 335 8.26 -18.72 -24.13
CA TRP A 335 8.03 -20.07 -23.64
C TRP A 335 8.05 -21.11 -24.78
N ASN A 336 7.45 -20.79 -25.93
CA ASN A 336 7.55 -21.64 -27.12
C ASN A 336 9.01 -21.77 -27.61
N GLY A 337 9.80 -20.71 -27.51
CA GLY A 337 11.24 -20.75 -27.77
C GLY A 337 12.01 -21.64 -26.79
N MET A 338 11.70 -21.54 -25.49
CA MET A 338 12.32 -22.37 -24.45
C MET A 338 12.03 -23.86 -24.64
N GLN A 339 10.80 -24.22 -24.99
CA GLN A 339 10.42 -25.60 -25.27
C GLN A 339 11.16 -26.17 -26.49
N ARG A 340 11.31 -25.37 -27.56
CA ARG A 340 12.11 -25.76 -28.74
C ARG A 340 13.57 -25.98 -28.37
N TRP A 341 14.18 -25.02 -27.68
CA TRP A 341 15.57 -25.14 -27.21
C TRP A 341 15.79 -26.40 -26.37
N TYR A 342 14.88 -26.70 -25.44
CA TYR A 342 14.94 -27.91 -24.62
C TYR A 342 14.92 -29.20 -25.45
N SER A 343 14.07 -29.27 -26.47
CA SER A 343 13.97 -30.44 -27.36
C SER A 343 15.16 -30.56 -28.31
N GLU A 344 15.60 -29.46 -28.94
CA GLU A 344 16.74 -29.43 -29.87
C GLU A 344 18.06 -29.83 -29.20
N MET A 345 18.21 -29.50 -27.92
CA MET A 345 19.41 -29.80 -27.14
C MET A 345 19.35 -31.16 -26.43
N GLY A 346 18.28 -31.94 -26.61
CA GLY A 346 18.13 -33.26 -25.97
C GLY A 346 18.12 -33.21 -24.43
N LEU A 347 17.72 -32.08 -23.83
CA LEU A 347 17.89 -31.89 -22.39
C LEU A 347 17.02 -32.81 -21.53
N GLY A 348 15.96 -33.38 -22.12
CA GLY A 348 15.12 -34.39 -21.45
C GLY A 348 15.85 -35.70 -21.17
N ASP A 349 16.88 -36.03 -21.95
CA ASP A 349 17.65 -37.27 -21.80
C ASP A 349 18.48 -37.28 -20.51
N PHE A 350 18.69 -36.10 -19.91
CA PHE A 350 19.35 -35.91 -18.61
C PHE A 350 18.37 -36.05 -17.42
N GLY A 351 17.19 -36.64 -17.64
CA GLY A 351 16.19 -36.89 -16.60
C GLY A 351 15.40 -35.65 -16.18
N MET A 352 15.55 -34.54 -16.90
CA MET A 352 14.83 -33.31 -16.60
C MET A 352 13.47 -33.27 -17.27
N SER A 353 12.49 -32.67 -16.58
CA SER A 353 11.12 -32.60 -17.06
C SER A 353 10.81 -31.24 -17.69
N ARG A 354 9.84 -31.21 -18.61
CA ARG A 354 9.25 -29.95 -19.09
C ARG A 354 8.64 -29.10 -17.97
N ARG A 355 8.27 -29.73 -16.85
CA ARG A 355 7.81 -29.03 -15.65
C ARG A 355 8.93 -28.23 -14.99
N SER A 356 10.13 -28.80 -14.83
CA SER A 356 11.30 -28.05 -14.31
C SER A 356 11.69 -26.89 -15.22
N LEU A 357 11.62 -27.10 -16.54
CA LEU A 357 11.81 -26.04 -17.53
C LEU A 357 10.79 -24.90 -17.37
N LEU A 358 9.50 -25.25 -17.22
CA LEU A 358 8.43 -24.29 -17.01
C LEU A 358 8.63 -23.50 -15.70
N LEU A 359 9.00 -24.18 -14.62
CA LEU A 359 9.25 -23.53 -13.33
C LEU A 359 10.43 -22.55 -13.41
N SER A 360 11.54 -22.96 -14.04
CA SER A 360 12.71 -22.08 -14.25
C SER A 360 12.35 -20.84 -15.06
N TYR A 361 11.58 -21.03 -16.14
CA TYR A 361 11.11 -19.92 -16.97
C TYR A 361 10.10 -19.03 -16.24
N PHE A 362 9.13 -19.62 -15.52
CA PHE A 362 8.13 -18.91 -14.75
C PHE A 362 8.78 -18.02 -13.68
N MET A 363 9.75 -18.53 -12.92
CA MET A 363 10.47 -17.75 -11.91
C MET A 363 11.16 -16.54 -12.53
N ALA A 364 11.82 -16.72 -13.68
CA ALA A 364 12.46 -15.62 -14.39
C ALA A 364 11.44 -14.61 -14.93
N ALA A 365 10.38 -15.08 -15.59
CA ALA A 365 9.36 -14.24 -16.22
C ALA A 365 8.47 -13.49 -15.22
N ALA A 366 8.18 -14.09 -14.07
CA ALA A 366 7.40 -13.45 -13.03
C ALA A 366 8.19 -12.36 -12.28
N SER A 367 9.52 -12.36 -12.41
CA SER A 367 10.45 -11.44 -11.74
C SER A 367 10.97 -10.33 -12.67
N ILE A 368 11.50 -10.70 -13.83
CA ILE A 368 12.00 -9.80 -14.88
C ILE A 368 11.03 -9.90 -16.06
N PHE A 369 9.96 -9.11 -16.01
CA PHE A 369 8.82 -9.27 -16.88
C PHE A 369 8.83 -8.32 -18.08
N GLU A 370 9.67 -7.29 -18.03
CA GLU A 370 9.72 -6.21 -19.01
C GLU A 370 10.10 -6.76 -20.40
N PRO A 371 9.45 -6.30 -21.48
CA PRO A 371 9.74 -6.76 -22.85
C PRO A 371 11.20 -6.57 -23.27
N GLU A 372 11.77 -5.41 -22.96
CA GLU A 372 13.13 -4.99 -23.28
C GLU A 372 14.21 -5.80 -22.53
N ARG A 373 13.82 -6.53 -21.48
CA ARG A 373 14.71 -7.37 -20.65
C ARG A 373 14.62 -8.87 -20.96
N SER A 374 14.16 -9.21 -22.16
CA SER A 374 14.03 -10.59 -22.64
C SER A 374 15.32 -11.41 -22.51
N GLN A 375 16.46 -10.81 -22.86
CA GLN A 375 17.75 -11.51 -22.80
C GLN A 375 18.15 -11.88 -21.36
N GLU A 376 17.94 -10.98 -20.39
CA GLU A 376 18.21 -11.24 -18.98
C GLU A 376 17.32 -12.38 -18.46
N ARG A 377 16.02 -12.32 -18.77
CA ARG A 377 15.04 -13.34 -18.39
C ARG A 377 15.38 -14.71 -18.97
N LEU A 378 15.69 -14.79 -20.27
CA LEU A 378 16.03 -16.04 -20.94
C LEU A 378 17.36 -16.60 -20.46
N ALA A 379 18.37 -15.75 -20.24
CA ALA A 379 19.66 -16.16 -19.69
C ALA A 379 19.48 -16.75 -18.29
N TRP A 380 18.72 -16.10 -17.41
CA TRP A 380 18.42 -16.63 -16.08
C TRP A 380 17.70 -17.97 -16.17
N ALA A 381 16.60 -18.06 -16.93
CA ALA A 381 15.82 -19.28 -17.04
C ALA A 381 16.66 -20.48 -17.55
N LYS A 382 17.47 -20.27 -18.60
CA LYS A 382 18.34 -21.31 -19.14
C LYS A 382 19.44 -21.71 -18.17
N THR A 383 20.10 -20.75 -17.54
CA THR A 383 21.15 -21.03 -16.56
C THR A 383 20.62 -21.79 -15.37
N ALA A 384 19.49 -21.37 -14.79
CA ALA A 384 18.86 -22.05 -13.66
C ALA A 384 18.53 -23.51 -14.01
N PHE A 385 17.91 -23.72 -15.17
CA PHE A 385 17.58 -25.05 -15.65
C PHE A 385 18.82 -25.93 -15.90
N LEU A 386 19.88 -25.37 -16.52
CA LEU A 386 21.12 -26.10 -16.76
C LEU A 386 21.84 -26.46 -15.45
N VAL A 387 21.86 -25.56 -14.47
CA VAL A 387 22.43 -25.84 -13.14
C VAL A 387 21.67 -26.99 -12.47
N GLU A 388 20.34 -27.00 -12.52
CA GLU A 388 19.51 -28.11 -12.00
C GLU A 388 19.82 -29.42 -12.74
N THR A 389 19.95 -29.37 -14.07
CA THR A 389 20.29 -30.51 -14.92
C THR A 389 21.65 -31.11 -14.59
N ILE A 390 22.66 -30.25 -14.40
CA ILE A 390 24.01 -30.65 -14.02
C ILE A 390 23.97 -31.26 -12.62
N ALA A 391 23.33 -30.61 -11.66
CA ALA A 391 23.23 -31.10 -10.29
C ALA A 391 22.54 -32.46 -10.20
N SER A 392 21.42 -32.66 -10.90
CA SER A 392 20.69 -33.93 -10.94
C SER A 392 21.51 -35.07 -11.56
N SER A 393 22.37 -34.74 -12.53
CA SER A 393 23.30 -35.69 -13.15
C SER A 393 24.40 -36.18 -12.21
N PHE A 394 24.69 -35.46 -11.11
CA PHE A 394 25.76 -35.79 -10.15
C PHE A 394 25.27 -36.23 -8.75
N HIS A 395 23.97 -36.12 -8.42
CA HIS A 395 23.46 -36.31 -7.06
C HIS A 395 22.55 -37.54 -6.83
N ASN A 396 22.49 -38.49 -7.77
CA ASN A 396 21.68 -39.70 -7.59
C ASN A 396 22.39 -40.77 -6.72
N GLY A 397 22.46 -40.54 -5.41
CA GLY A 397 22.88 -41.52 -4.39
C GLY A 397 24.41 -41.71 -4.24
N ILE A 398 24.85 -42.37 -3.16
CA ILE A 398 26.25 -42.60 -2.71
C ILE A 398 27.26 -42.44 -3.86
N PRO A 399 28.19 -41.45 -3.79
CA PRO A 399 29.06 -41.11 -4.92
C PRO A 399 29.80 -42.36 -5.40
N LYS A 400 29.49 -42.80 -6.62
CA LYS A 400 30.22 -43.90 -7.23
C LYS A 400 31.58 -43.36 -7.71
N PRO A 401 32.65 -44.17 -7.71
CA PRO A 401 33.94 -43.76 -8.28
C PRO A 401 33.83 -43.24 -9.73
N SER A 402 32.80 -43.69 -10.46
CA SER A 402 32.43 -43.19 -11.79
C SER A 402 32.03 -41.71 -11.82
N ASP A 403 31.40 -41.21 -10.76
CA ASP A 403 30.88 -39.83 -10.69
C ASP A 403 32.02 -38.83 -10.53
N TYR A 404 33.09 -39.21 -9.81
CA TYR A 404 34.30 -38.40 -9.70
C TYR A 404 34.99 -38.22 -11.05
N GLU A 405 35.18 -39.30 -11.81
CA GLU A 405 35.79 -39.22 -13.14
C GLU A 405 34.86 -38.56 -14.18
N LEU A 406 33.53 -38.74 -14.08
CA LEU A 406 32.56 -37.99 -14.89
C LEU A 406 32.62 -36.49 -14.60
N ARG A 407 32.70 -36.11 -13.32
CA ARG A 407 32.81 -34.71 -12.90
C ARG A 407 34.14 -34.10 -13.34
N LYS A 408 35.24 -34.84 -13.23
CA LYS A 408 36.56 -34.44 -13.71
C LYS A 408 36.59 -34.27 -15.23
N ARG A 409 36.00 -35.20 -15.99
CA ARG A 409 35.83 -35.08 -17.45
C ARG A 409 34.96 -33.90 -17.85
N PHE A 410 33.84 -33.70 -17.16
CA PHE A 410 32.96 -32.54 -17.37
C PHE A 410 33.72 -31.23 -17.17
N VAL A 411 34.44 -31.10 -16.05
CA VAL A 411 35.28 -29.92 -15.77
C VAL A 411 36.37 -29.77 -16.84
N GLN A 412 37.05 -30.83 -17.26
CA GLN A 412 38.08 -30.76 -18.31
C GLN A 412 37.52 -30.26 -19.64
N VAL A 413 36.37 -30.78 -20.09
CA VAL A 413 35.70 -30.34 -21.33
C VAL A 413 35.20 -28.90 -21.21
N PHE A 414 34.59 -28.56 -20.07
CA PHE A 414 34.07 -27.20 -19.86
C PHE A 414 35.20 -26.16 -19.81
N THR A 415 36.33 -26.51 -19.19
CA THR A 415 37.51 -25.64 -19.10
C THR A 415 38.21 -25.51 -20.45
N SER A 416 38.25 -26.58 -21.26
CA SER A 416 38.86 -26.51 -22.61
C SER A 416 38.02 -25.69 -23.60
N LEU A 417 36.69 -25.66 -23.44
CA LEU A 417 35.78 -24.80 -24.22
C LEU A 417 35.96 -23.31 -23.91
N GLY A 418 36.36 -22.94 -22.68
CA GLY A 418 36.63 -21.54 -22.30
C GLY A 418 37.83 -20.90 -23.02
N TYR A 419 38.71 -21.73 -23.62
CA TYR A 419 39.86 -21.29 -24.41
C TYR A 419 39.64 -21.37 -25.93
N ALA A 420 38.50 -21.92 -26.38
CA ALA A 420 38.12 -21.86 -27.79
C ALA A 420 37.55 -20.47 -28.10
N PRO A 421 37.85 -19.85 -29.26
CA PRO A 421 37.18 -18.61 -29.64
C PRO A 421 35.69 -18.92 -29.72
N PHE A 422 34.88 -18.31 -28.86
CA PHE A 422 33.43 -18.39 -28.96
C PHE A 422 33.03 -17.81 -30.33
N SER A 423 32.87 -18.65 -31.34
CA SER A 423 32.13 -18.28 -32.53
C SER A 423 30.70 -18.06 -32.05
N HIS A 424 30.29 -16.80 -31.95
CA HIS A 424 28.91 -16.43 -31.63
C HIS A 424 27.95 -17.27 -32.50
N PHE A 425 27.29 -18.26 -31.91
CA PHE A 425 26.03 -18.75 -32.45
C PHE A 425 24.98 -17.67 -32.15
N ASN A 426 25.08 -16.56 -32.88
CA ASN A 426 23.98 -15.64 -33.04
C ASN A 426 22.88 -16.42 -33.75
N GLY A 427 21.87 -16.84 -33.01
CA GLY A 427 20.56 -17.20 -33.54
C GLY A 427 19.83 -15.99 -34.14
N ARG A 428 20.54 -15.15 -34.92
CA ARG A 428 19.93 -14.16 -35.80
C ARG A 428 19.37 -14.92 -36.99
N TYR A 429 18.09 -15.25 -36.92
CA TYR A 429 17.31 -15.40 -38.14
C TYR A 429 17.37 -14.06 -38.88
N ASN A 430 17.91 -14.08 -40.10
CA ASN A 430 17.79 -13.01 -41.06
C ASN A 430 16.29 -12.73 -41.30
N TYR A 431 15.77 -11.68 -40.69
CA TYR A 431 14.68 -10.92 -41.29
C TYR A 431 15.32 -10.01 -42.32
N ASN A 432 15.22 -10.38 -43.59
CA ASN A 432 15.10 -9.43 -44.69
C ASN A 432 14.58 -10.11 -45.95
N CYS A 433 13.72 -9.34 -46.60
CA CYS A 433 13.06 -9.53 -47.90
C CYS A 433 11.80 -10.40 -47.91
N LEU A 434 10.65 -9.73 -47.80
CA LEU A 434 9.84 -9.45 -48.99
C LEU A 434 9.14 -8.10 -48.83
N HIS A 435 9.11 -7.36 -49.95
CA HIS A 435 8.40 -6.11 -50.17
C HIS A 435 6.90 -6.26 -50.05
#